data_AF-A0AAC9IAK6-F1
#
_entry.id   AF-A0AAC9IAK6-F1
#
_cell.length_a   1.000
_cell.length_b   1.000
_cell.length_c   1.000
_cell.angle_alpha   90.00
_cell.angle_beta   90.00
_cell.angle_gamma   90.00
#
_symmetry.space_group_name_H-M   'P 1'
#
loop_
_entity.id
_entity.type
_entity.pdbx_description
1 polymer ?
#
loop_
_entity_poly.entity_id
_entity_poly.type
_entity_poly.pdbx_seq_one_letter_code
_entity_poly.pdbx_strand_id
1 'polypeptide(L)'
;MSTASLAPLSALASTRVLWAKVDTGFWVAHRGGEYFGCVDQVTGGYVSRDAHGIPVGRYDELSAAKSSLRSTTHPANTARRHRAERATATAATVVGGTALAFALTAGALAPFL
;
A
#
# COMPACT_ATOMS: atom_id res chain seq x y z
N MET A 1 -40.04 14.55 21.79
CA MET A 1 -38.74 14.87 21.17
C MET A 1 -37.95 13.57 21.04
N SER A 2 -37.99 12.93 19.87
CA SER A 2 -37.37 11.62 19.66
C SER A 2 -35.98 11.79 19.08
N THR A 3 -34.94 11.41 19.83
CA THR A 3 -33.57 11.29 19.34
C THR A 3 -33.45 10.02 18.50
N ALA A 4 -33.45 10.15 17.18
CA ALA A 4 -33.14 9.03 16.29
C ALA A 4 -31.66 8.65 16.45
N SER A 5 -31.39 7.40 16.82
CA SER A 5 -30.04 6.85 16.92
C SER A 5 -29.40 6.75 15.53
N LEU A 6 -28.35 7.53 15.29
CA LEU A 6 -27.59 7.58 14.03
C LEU A 6 -26.58 6.43 13.86
N ALA A 7 -26.46 5.55 14.86
CA ALA A 7 -25.47 4.47 14.90
C ALA A 7 -25.41 3.55 13.64
N PRO A 8 -26.53 3.14 13.01
CA PRO A 8 -26.43 2.23 11.85
C PRO A 8 -25.91 2.92 10.57
N LEU A 9 -26.15 4.21 10.39
CA LEU A 9 -25.73 4.94 9.18
C LEU A 9 -24.21 5.15 9.14
N SER A 10 -23.61 5.47 10.29
CA SER A 10 -22.14 5.60 10.40
C SER A 10 -21.42 4.27 10.18
N ALA A 11 -21.97 3.15 10.67
CA ALA A 11 -21.41 1.82 10.45
C ALA A 11 -21.48 1.38 8.97
N LEU A 12 -22.60 1.66 8.28
CA LEU A 12 -22.76 1.41 6.85
C LEU A 12 -21.83 2.31 6.01
N ALA A 13 -21.65 3.57 6.40
CA ALA A 13 -20.69 4.48 5.78
C ALA A 13 -19.23 4.01 5.96
N SER A 14 -18.91 3.41 7.11
CA SER A 14 -17.60 2.79 7.36
C SER A 14 -17.28 1.62 6.41
N THR A 15 -18.31 0.94 5.90
CA THR A 15 -18.12 -0.23 5.05
C THR A 15 -18.07 0.12 3.55
N ARG A 16 -18.67 1.23 3.13
CA ARG A 16 -18.76 1.60 1.72
C ARG A 16 -17.50 2.32 1.23
N VAL A 17 -17.00 1.89 0.08
CA VAL A 17 -15.97 2.62 -0.67
C VAL A 17 -16.62 3.78 -1.42
N LEU A 18 -16.23 5.00 -1.06
CA LEU A 18 -16.58 6.25 -1.73
C LEU A 18 -15.45 6.67 -2.66
N TRP A 19 -15.78 7.38 -3.74
CA TRP A 19 -14.82 7.79 -4.76
C TRP A 19 -14.84 9.30 -4.94
N ALA A 20 -13.67 9.92 -4.84
CA ALA A 20 -13.44 11.31 -5.21
C ALA A 20 -12.62 11.35 -6.50
N LYS A 21 -13.02 12.21 -7.44
CA LYS A 21 -12.15 12.57 -8.57
C LYS A 21 -11.27 13.73 -8.09
N VAL A 22 -9.96 13.51 -8.04
CA VAL A 22 -9.00 14.48 -7.51
C VAL A 22 -8.37 15.27 -8.65
N ASP A 23 -8.09 14.61 -9.77
CA ASP A 23 -7.59 15.24 -10.99
C ASP A 23 -8.16 14.53 -12.24
N THR A 24 -7.86 15.08 -13.42
CA THR A 24 -8.10 14.42 -14.70
C THR A 24 -7.33 13.11 -14.75
N GLY A 25 -8.06 12.01 -14.93
CA GLY A 25 -7.45 10.68 -14.95
C GLY A 25 -7.11 10.13 -13.56
N PHE A 26 -7.38 10.84 -12.46
CA PHE A 26 -7.02 10.38 -11.12
C PHE A 26 -8.19 10.40 -10.14
N TRP A 27 -8.44 9.24 -9.53
CA TRP A 27 -9.52 9.02 -8.56
C TRP A 27 -8.98 8.40 -7.29
N VAL A 28 -9.48 8.86 -6.14
CA VAL A 28 -9.14 8.34 -4.82
C VAL A 28 -10.34 7.65 -4.21
N ALA A 29 -10.10 6.48 -3.63
CA ALA A 29 -11.06 5.71 -2.86
C ALA A 29 -10.91 6.04 -1.37
N HIS A 30 -12.03 6.30 -0.70
CA HIS A 30 -12.11 6.46 0.74
C HIS A 30 -13.08 5.43 1.33
N ARG A 31 -12.76 4.88 2.51
CA ARG A 31 -13.61 3.94 3.22
C ARG A 31 -13.62 4.29 4.71
N GLY A 32 -14.78 4.61 5.26
CA GLY A 32 -14.90 5.02 6.67
C GLY A 32 -14.09 6.26 7.05
N GLY A 33 -13.90 7.18 6.10
CA GLY A 33 -13.09 8.39 6.30
C GLY A 33 -11.60 8.20 6.02
N GLU A 34 -11.13 6.96 5.89
CA GLU A 34 -9.73 6.64 5.64
C GLU A 34 -9.43 6.49 4.15
N TYR A 35 -8.19 6.78 3.75
CA TYR A 35 -7.68 6.48 2.42
C TYR A 35 -7.64 4.97 2.19
N PHE A 36 -8.18 4.53 1.05
CA PHE A 36 -8.33 3.10 0.76
C PHE A 36 -7.64 2.66 -0.55
N GLY A 37 -7.25 3.62 -1.39
CA GLY A 37 -6.53 3.36 -2.63
C GLY A 37 -6.81 4.43 -3.68
N CYS A 38 -6.27 4.21 -4.88
CA CYS A 38 -6.48 5.13 -5.99
C CYS A 38 -6.59 4.38 -7.32
N VAL A 39 -7.15 5.06 -8.31
CA VAL A 39 -7.15 4.64 -9.71
C VAL A 39 -6.57 5.78 -10.54
N ASP A 40 -5.60 5.43 -11.37
CA ASP A 40 -4.85 6.34 -12.21
C ASP A 40 -5.01 5.93 -13.68
N GLN A 41 -5.30 6.88 -14.55
CA GLN A 41 -5.42 6.67 -15.98
C GLN A 41 -4.03 6.67 -16.59
N VAL A 42 -3.72 5.61 -17.33
CA VAL A 42 -2.44 5.43 -18.00
C VAL A 42 -2.67 5.27 -19.51
N THR A 43 -1.60 5.36 -20.30
CA THR A 43 -1.68 5.09 -21.74
C THR A 43 -2.29 3.72 -21.99
N GLY A 44 -3.49 3.66 -22.57
CA GLY A 44 -4.18 2.41 -22.84
C GLY A 44 -4.82 1.74 -21.62
N GLY A 45 -5.30 2.51 -20.63
CA GLY A 45 -6.22 1.98 -19.61
C GLY A 45 -6.13 2.68 -18.26
N TYR A 46 -6.38 1.91 -17.20
CA TYR A 46 -6.44 2.35 -15.82
C TYR A 46 -5.66 1.39 -14.91
N VAL A 47 -4.90 1.94 -13.98
CA VAL A 47 -4.18 1.18 -12.94
C VAL A 47 -4.83 1.47 -11.60
N SER A 48 -5.24 0.42 -10.90
CA SER A 48 -5.68 0.54 -9.50
C SER A 48 -4.54 0.24 -8.54
N ARG A 49 -4.43 1.03 -7.48
CA ARG A 49 -3.43 0.92 -6.41
C ARG A 49 -4.13 0.85 -5.07
N ASP A 50 -3.63 0.02 -4.16
CA ASP A 50 -4.17 -0.12 -2.81
C ASP A 50 -3.76 1.04 -1.89
N ALA A 51 -4.17 0.97 -0.62
CA ALA A 51 -3.85 1.97 0.40
C ALA A 51 -2.33 2.15 0.65
N HIS A 52 -1.50 1.19 0.25
CA HIS A 52 -0.04 1.22 0.38
C HIS A 52 0.67 1.63 -0.92
N GLY A 53 -0.09 1.94 -1.97
CA GLY A 53 0.47 2.24 -3.29
C GLY A 53 0.96 1.00 -4.04
N ILE A 54 0.56 -0.21 -3.65
CA ILE A 54 0.85 -1.44 -4.38
C ILE A 54 -0.13 -1.56 -5.55
N PRO A 55 0.34 -1.75 -6.80
CA PRO A 55 -0.53 -1.97 -7.94
C PRO A 55 -1.35 -3.25 -7.75
N VAL A 56 -2.68 -3.10 -7.75
CA VAL A 56 -3.65 -4.20 -7.66
C VAL A 56 -3.87 -4.84 -9.04
N GLY A 57 -3.84 -4.03 -10.10
CA GLY A 57 -4.05 -4.50 -11.47
C GLY A 57 -4.17 -3.36 -12.48
N ARG A 58 -4.20 -3.75 -13.76
CA ARG A 58 -4.44 -2.87 -14.91
C ARG A 58 -5.71 -3.31 -15.63
N TYR A 59 -6.50 -2.35 -16.06
CA TYR A 59 -7.84 -2.56 -16.61
C TYR A 59 -8.06 -1.64 -17.80
N ASP A 60 -8.87 -2.08 -18.76
CA ASP A 60 -9.23 -1.25 -19.90
C ASP A 60 -10.28 -0.20 -19.52
N GLU A 61 -11.12 -0.52 -18.54
CA GLU A 61 -12.22 0.33 -18.07
C GLU A 61 -12.06 0.82 -16.63
N LEU A 62 -12.48 2.07 -16.39
CA LEU A 62 -12.51 2.68 -15.07
C LEU A 62 -13.44 1.93 -14.10
N SER A 63 -14.56 1.40 -14.60
CA SER A 63 -15.55 0.63 -13.84
C SER A 63 -14.92 -0.62 -13.21
N ALA A 64 -14.12 -1.35 -13.99
CA ALA A 64 -13.39 -2.54 -13.58
C ALA A 64 -12.28 -2.19 -12.56
N ALA A 65 -11.52 -1.12 -12.82
CA ALA A 65 -10.49 -0.63 -11.90
C ALA A 65 -11.07 -0.17 -10.54
N LYS A 66 -12.25 0.45 -10.52
CA LYS A 66 -12.93 0.82 -9.26
C LYS A 66 -13.51 -0.39 -8.54
N SER A 67 -13.96 -1.39 -9.29
CA SER A 67 -14.55 -2.60 -8.71
C SER A 67 -13.51 -3.50 -8.06
N SER A 68 -12.28 -3.55 -8.60
CA SER A 68 -11.18 -4.34 -8.02
C SER A 68 -10.85 -3.94 -6.58
N LEU A 69 -10.96 -2.64 -6.26
CA LEU A 69 -10.73 -2.12 -4.93
C LEU A 69 -11.88 -2.43 -3.97
N ARG A 70 -13.11 -2.71 -4.43
CA ARG A 70 -14.21 -3.10 -3.53
C ARG A 70 -14.00 -4.47 -2.87
N SER A 71 -13.17 -5.31 -3.48
CA SER A 71 -12.96 -6.71 -3.09
C SER A 71 -11.52 -6.98 -2.62
N THR A 72 -10.86 -6.05 -1.92
CA THR A 72 -9.43 -6.12 -1.52
C THR A 72 -9.01 -7.33 -0.68
N THR A 73 -9.87 -8.32 -0.48
CA THR A 73 -9.53 -9.70 -0.08
C THR A 73 -9.04 -10.55 -1.27
N HIS A 74 -8.65 -9.95 -2.41
CA HIS A 74 -8.12 -10.74 -3.52
C HIS A 74 -6.77 -11.38 -3.13
N PRO A 75 -6.63 -12.72 -3.18
CA PRO A 75 -5.47 -13.44 -2.63
C PRO A 75 -4.13 -13.08 -3.29
N ALA A 76 -4.14 -12.52 -4.50
CA ALA A 76 -2.92 -12.01 -5.14
C ALA A 76 -2.31 -10.80 -4.39
N ASN A 77 -3.14 -9.94 -3.78
CA ASN A 77 -2.69 -8.77 -3.03
C ASN A 77 -2.14 -9.16 -1.66
N THR A 78 -2.77 -10.12 -0.97
CA THR A 78 -2.27 -10.62 0.33
C THR A 78 -0.94 -11.35 0.15
N ALA A 79 -0.80 -12.17 -0.89
CA ALA A 79 0.45 -12.87 -1.21
C ALA A 79 1.59 -11.91 -1.58
N ARG A 80 1.32 -10.87 -2.38
CA ARG A 80 2.33 -9.84 -2.72
C ARG A 80 2.75 -9.02 -1.49
N ARG A 81 1.80 -8.65 -0.62
CA ARG A 81 2.07 -7.93 0.62
C ARG A 81 2.99 -8.73 1.55
N HIS A 82 2.70 -10.01 1.78
CA HIS A 82 3.59 -10.87 2.58
C HIS A 82 4.97 -11.06 1.95
N ARG A 83 5.07 -11.09 0.62
CA ARG A 83 6.36 -11.18 -0.07
C ARG A 83 7.17 -9.89 0.03
N ALA A 84 6.51 -8.73 -0.07
CA ALA A 84 7.13 -7.43 0.11
C ALA A 84 7.60 -7.23 1.55
N GLU A 85 6.76 -7.53 2.55
CA GLU A 85 7.11 -7.50 3.99
C GLU A 85 8.32 -8.41 4.29
N ARG A 86 8.39 -9.60 3.68
CA ARG A 86 9.56 -10.49 3.79
C ARG A 86 10.80 -9.94 3.09
N ALA A 87 10.64 -9.26 1.96
CA ALA A 87 11.76 -8.65 1.23
C ALA A 87 12.39 -7.49 2.03
N THR A 88 11.59 -6.72 2.77
CA THR A 88 12.11 -5.69 3.68
C THR A 88 12.83 -6.30 4.88
N ALA A 89 12.39 -7.44 5.40
CA ALA A 89 13.07 -8.14 6.48
C ALA A 89 14.49 -8.62 6.08
N THR A 90 14.71 -8.98 4.81
CA THR A 90 16.03 -9.38 4.29
C THR A 90 17.01 -8.23 4.04
N ALA A 91 16.53 -7.00 3.84
CA ALA A 91 17.40 -5.84 3.63
C ALA A 91 18.16 -5.42 4.90
N ALA A 92 17.67 -5.79 6.09
CA ALA A 92 18.30 -5.44 7.36
C ALA A 92 19.57 -6.27 7.67
N THR A 93 19.71 -7.48 7.11
CA THR A 93 20.82 -8.38 7.48
C THR A 93 22.11 -8.12 6.71
N VAL A 94 22.06 -7.43 5.57
CA VAL A 94 23.25 -7.23 4.71
C VAL A 94 24.10 -6.03 5.15
N VAL A 95 23.50 -5.00 5.76
CA VAL A 95 24.23 -3.79 6.19
C VAL A 95 25.04 -4.02 7.48
N GLY A 96 24.70 -5.00 8.31
CA GLY A 96 25.47 -5.32 9.53
C GLY A 96 26.84 -5.97 9.26
N GLY A 97 27.03 -6.60 8.09
CA GLY A 97 28.26 -7.35 7.78
C GLY A 97 29.47 -6.46 7.46
N THR A 98 29.27 -5.30 6.85
CA THR A 98 30.39 -4.44 6.41
C THR A 98 31.03 -3.67 7.56
N ALA A 99 30.29 -3.32 8.62
CA ALA A 99 30.83 -2.63 9.79
C ALA A 99 31.82 -3.50 10.59
N LEU A 100 31.62 -4.83 10.63
CA LEU A 100 32.52 -5.75 11.35
C LEU A 100 33.87 -5.95 10.64
N ALA A 101 33.89 -5.87 9.30
CA ALA A 101 35.09 -6.11 8.51
C ALA A 101 36.15 -4.99 8.65
N PHE A 102 35.72 -3.73 8.78
CA PHE A 102 36.67 -2.61 8.97
C PHE A 102 37.28 -2.54 10.38
N ALA A 103 36.59 -3.04 11.40
CA ALA A 103 37.12 -3.05 12.77
C ALA A 103 38.33 -3.99 12.91
N LEU A 104 38.36 -5.11 12.17
CA LEU A 104 39.45 -6.08 12.26
C LEU A 104 40.72 -5.64 11.50
N THR A 105 40.62 -4.83 10.44
CA THR A 105 41.81 -4.35 9.71
C THR A 105 42.52 -3.20 10.43
N ALA A 106 41.82 -2.38 11.23
CA ALA A 106 42.44 -1.29 11.99
C ALA A 106 43.15 -1.77 13.27
N GLY A 107 42.72 -2.88 13.89
CA GLY A 107 43.36 -3.43 15.09
C GLY A 107 44.70 -4.14 14.84
N ALA A 108 45.00 -4.50 13.58
CA ALA A 108 46.18 -5.30 13.24
C ALA A 108 47.48 -4.49 13.03
N LEU A 109 47.42 -3.16 12.92
CA LEU A 109 48.59 -2.29 12.74
C LEU A 109 48.97 -1.47 13.98
N ALA A 110 48.27 -1.64 15.11
CA ALA A 110 48.55 -0.92 16.33
C ALA A 110 49.87 -1.27 17.08
N PRO A 111 50.62 -2.37 16.83
CA PRO A 111 51.83 -2.63 17.60
C PRO A 111 53.16 -2.25 16.91
N PHE A 112 53.16 -1.54 15.78
CA PHE A 112 54.40 -1.22 15.04
C PHE A 112 54.66 0.27 14.75
N LEU A 113 54.12 1.18 15.58
CA LEU A 113 54.62 2.57 15.69
C LEU A 113 54.95 2.91 17.14
#